data_AF-A0A969M5D3-F1
#
_entry.id   AF-A0A969M5D3-F1
#
_cell.length_a   1.000
_cell.length_b   1.000
_cell.length_c   1.000
_cell.angle_alpha   90.00
_cell.angle_beta   90.00
_cell.angle_gamma   90.00
#
_symmetry.space_group_name_H-M   'P 1'
#
loop_
_entity.id
_entity.type
_entity.pdbx_description
1 polymer ?
#
loop_
_entity_poly.entity_id
_entity_poly.type
_entity_poly.pdbx_seq_one_letter_code
_entity_poly.pdbx_strand_id
1 'polypeptide(L)'
;MPRLYFEDFAPGWTISHGPRRVGRDEIVAFAAEFDPQPFHLDEAAGQASLLGGLAASGWHMCAILMRMMCDAFLNDTASHGAPGIEEVVWLKPLRPGTQITMRGEA
;
A
#
# COMPACT_ATOMS: atom_id res chain seq x y z
N MET A 1 18.68 -3.13 -17.35
CA MET A 1 18.16 -4.32 -18.05
C MET A 1 17.42 -5.15 -17.02
N PRO A 2 16.23 -5.68 -17.33
CA PRO A 2 15.50 -6.52 -16.39
C PRO A 2 16.34 -7.76 -16.04
N ARG A 3 16.27 -8.16 -14.77
CA ARG A 3 16.99 -9.30 -14.18
C ARG A 3 16.06 -10.47 -13.87
N LEU A 4 14.75 -10.24 -13.87
CA LEU A 4 13.71 -11.24 -13.58
C LEU A 4 12.70 -11.29 -14.73
N TYR A 5 12.41 -12.49 -15.19
CA TYR A 5 11.41 -12.82 -16.22
C TYR A 5 10.30 -13.69 -15.62
N PHE A 6 9.28 -14.00 -16.42
CA PHE A 6 8.13 -14.76 -15.94
C PHE A 6 8.53 -16.12 -15.36
N GLU A 7 9.51 -16.78 -15.97
CA GLU A 7 10.01 -18.11 -15.60
C GLU A 7 10.70 -18.13 -14.23
N ASP A 8 11.11 -16.97 -13.69
CA ASP A 8 11.74 -16.85 -12.38
C ASP A 8 10.72 -16.88 -11.22
N PHE A 9 9.42 -16.76 -11.52
CA PHE A 9 8.32 -16.79 -10.55
C PHE A 9 7.59 -18.14 -10.58
N ALA A 10 8.23 -19.19 -10.07
CA ALA A 10 7.61 -20.50 -9.93
C ALA A 10 6.58 -20.53 -8.78
N PRO A 11 5.55 -21.40 -8.84
CA PRO A 11 4.57 -21.55 -7.76
C PRO A 11 5.22 -21.77 -6.40
N GLY A 12 4.75 -21.04 -5.38
CA GLY A 12 5.32 -21.07 -4.03
C GLY A 12 6.56 -20.17 -3.85
N TRP A 13 6.96 -19.43 -4.88
CA TRP A 13 7.90 -18.32 -4.71
C TRP A 13 7.30 -17.29 -3.77
N THR A 14 8.12 -16.79 -2.83
CA THR A 14 7.68 -15.78 -1.87
C THR A 14 8.68 -14.65 -1.77
N ILE A 15 8.18 -13.46 -1.47
CA ILE A 15 9.00 -12.28 -1.20
C ILE A 15 8.44 -11.50 -0.02
N SER A 16 9.33 -10.86 0.74
CA SER A 16 8.96 -9.93 1.81
C SER A 16 9.77 -8.65 1.70
N HIS A 17 9.16 -7.51 2.03
CA HIS A 17 9.81 -6.21 1.97
C HIS A 17 9.31 -5.26 3.06
N GLY A 18 10.17 -4.34 3.47
CA GLY A 18 9.94 -3.42 4.58
C GLY A 18 10.80 -3.74 5.82
N PRO A 19 10.47 -3.16 6.99
CA PRO A 19 9.29 -2.33 7.24
C PRO A 19 9.36 -0.94 6.59
N ARG A 20 8.20 -0.40 6.23
CA ARG A 20 8.01 1.01 5.85
C ARG A 20 7.14 1.68 6.90
N ARG A 21 7.63 2.79 7.49
CA ARG A 21 6.82 3.62 8.40
C ARG A 21 5.93 4.56 7.59
N VAL A 22 4.64 4.57 7.90
CA VAL A 22 3.64 5.46 7.26
C VAL A 22 3.38 6.65 8.16
N GLY A 23 3.73 7.86 7.71
CA GLY A 23 3.55 9.11 8.46
C GLY A 23 2.14 9.69 8.37
N ARG A 24 1.83 10.61 9.27
CA ARG A 24 0.59 11.41 9.22
C ARG A 24 0.53 12.27 7.96
N ASP A 25 1.63 12.94 7.64
CA ASP A 25 1.64 13.95 6.58
C ASP A 25 1.44 13.33 5.20
N GLU A 26 2.02 12.15 4.92
CA GLU A 26 1.74 11.43 3.67
C GLU A 26 0.28 10.93 3.60
N ILE A 27 -0.32 10.56 4.72
CA ILE A 27 -1.74 10.16 4.78
C ILE A 27 -2.61 11.33 4.37
N VAL A 28 -2.41 12.49 5.01
CA VAL A 28 -3.19 13.70 4.75
C VAL A 28 -2.93 14.22 3.34
N ALA A 29 -1.68 14.20 2.88
CA ALA A 29 -1.31 14.65 1.53
C ALA A 29 -2.01 13.81 0.44
N PHE A 30 -1.94 12.48 0.54
CA PHE A 30 -2.64 11.61 -0.41
C PHE A 30 -4.16 11.82 -0.36
N ALA A 31 -4.73 11.89 0.84
CA ALA A 31 -6.17 12.08 1.01
C ALA A 31 -6.64 13.42 0.44
N ALA A 32 -5.89 14.50 0.66
CA ALA A 32 -6.24 15.82 0.15
C ALA A 32 -6.32 15.85 -1.37
N GLU A 33 -5.51 15.03 -2.05
CA GLU A 33 -5.49 14.96 -3.51
C GLU A 33 -6.52 13.96 -4.06
N PHE A 34 -6.64 12.77 -3.47
CA PHE A 34 -7.33 11.65 -4.10
C PHE A 34 -8.56 11.13 -3.34
N ASP A 35 -8.64 11.33 -2.04
CA ASP A 35 -9.71 10.78 -1.20
C ASP A 35 -10.01 11.69 0.01
N PRO A 36 -10.62 12.88 -0.22
CA PRO A 36 -10.73 13.95 0.78
C PRO A 36 -11.88 13.72 1.76
N GLN A 37 -12.17 12.47 2.12
CA GLN A 37 -13.12 12.16 3.18
C GLN A 37 -12.58 12.69 4.53
N PRO A 38 -13.40 13.32 5.38
CA PRO A 38 -12.92 14.04 6.57
C PRO A 38 -12.04 13.21 7.51
N PHE A 39 -12.34 11.92 7.68
CA PHE A 39 -11.60 11.00 8.55
C PHE A 39 -10.21 10.60 8.02
N HIS A 40 -9.84 11.04 6.82
CA HIS A 40 -8.48 10.93 6.27
C HIS A 40 -7.68 12.24 6.36
N LEU A 41 -8.33 13.36 6.70
CA LEU A 41 -7.73 14.69 6.71
C LEU A 41 -7.55 15.26 8.13
N ASP A 42 -8.47 14.92 9.02
CA ASP A 42 -8.55 15.51 10.36
C ASP A 42 -8.69 14.45 11.46
N GLU A 43 -7.99 14.71 12.57
CA GLU A 43 -7.94 13.79 13.71
C GLU A 43 -9.30 13.71 14.42
N ALA A 44 -9.98 14.84 14.62
CA ALA A 44 -11.26 14.89 15.32
C ALA A 44 -12.38 14.25 14.49
N ALA A 45 -12.39 14.52 13.18
CA ALA A 45 -13.29 13.85 12.24
C ALA A 45 -13.02 12.33 12.20
N GLY A 46 -11.76 11.92 12.21
CA GLY A 46 -11.36 10.52 12.34
C GLY A 46 -11.92 9.88 13.62
N GLN A 47 -11.77 10.55 14.77
CA GLN A 47 -12.30 10.07 16.06
C GLN A 47 -13.83 9.99 16.10
N ALA A 48 -14.51 10.92 15.44
CA ALA A 48 -15.97 10.94 15.33
C ALA A 48 -16.53 9.93 14.31
N SER A 49 -15.68 9.23 13.56
CA SER A 49 -16.07 8.25 12.55
C SER A 49 -16.04 6.82 13.07
N LEU A 50 -16.58 5.88 12.29
CA LEU A 50 -16.43 4.43 12.55
C LEU A 50 -14.97 3.96 12.57
N LEU A 51 -14.04 4.76 12.03
CA LEU A 51 -12.63 4.45 12.11
C LEU A 51 -12.11 4.66 13.53
N GLY A 52 -12.63 5.59 14.35
CA GLY A 52 -12.11 5.82 15.71
C GLY A 52 -10.70 6.44 15.74
N GLY A 53 -10.41 7.30 14.77
CA GLY A 53 -9.16 8.05 14.63
C GLY A 53 -8.83 8.35 13.17
N LEU A 54 -7.84 9.22 12.92
CA LEU A 54 -7.30 9.43 11.57
C LEU A 54 -6.78 8.11 11.00
N ALA A 55 -7.10 7.82 9.73
CA ALA A 55 -6.58 6.66 9.02
C ALA A 55 -6.19 7.03 7.60
N ALA A 56 -5.31 6.24 6.99
CA ALA A 56 -5.05 6.33 5.56
C ALA A 56 -6.29 5.91 4.75
N SER A 57 -6.46 6.52 3.58
CA SER A 57 -7.34 5.98 2.54
C SER A 57 -6.92 4.55 2.17
N GLY A 58 -7.90 3.69 1.90
CA GLY A 58 -7.64 2.35 1.37
C GLY A 58 -6.85 2.38 0.05
N TRP A 59 -7.07 3.40 -0.78
CA TRP A 59 -6.33 3.59 -2.03
C TRP A 59 -4.89 4.05 -1.81
N HIS A 60 -4.64 4.80 -0.73
CA HIS A 60 -3.28 5.14 -0.32
C HIS A 60 -2.49 3.87 0.02
N MET A 61 -3.12 2.90 0.68
CA MET A 61 -2.49 1.61 0.97
C MET A 61 -2.10 0.86 -0.32
N CYS A 62 -2.96 0.86 -1.34
CA CYS A 62 -2.64 0.28 -2.65
C CYS A 62 -1.44 0.98 -3.31
N ALA A 63 -1.38 2.31 -3.27
CA ALA A 63 -0.26 3.06 -3.81
C ALA A 63 1.05 2.77 -3.06
N ILE A 64 1.00 2.68 -1.72
CA ILE A 64 2.17 2.30 -0.92
C ILE A 64 2.61 0.87 -1.24
N LEU A 65 1.67 -0.08 -1.36
CA LEU A 65 1.97 -1.46 -1.72
C LEU A 65 2.68 -1.53 -3.08
N MET A 66 2.16 -0.83 -4.09
CA MET A 66 2.81 -0.73 -5.40
C MET A 66 4.24 -0.18 -5.29
N ARG A 67 4.43 0.89 -4.49
CA ARG A 67 5.77 1.45 -4.24
C ARG A 67 6.72 0.44 -3.60
N MET A 68 6.24 -0.32 -2.62
CA MET A 68 7.02 -1.37 -1.96
C MET A 68 7.37 -2.51 -2.93
N MET A 69 6.47 -2.88 -3.84
CA MET A 69 6.74 -3.87 -4.89
C MET A 69 7.78 -3.38 -5.90
N CYS A 70 7.70 -2.10 -6.31
CA CYS A 70 8.73 -1.44 -7.13
C CYS A 70 10.11 -1.51 -6.50
N ASP A 71 10.19 -1.29 -5.19
CA ASP A 71 11.45 -1.31 -4.44
C ASP A 71 11.97 -2.72 -4.17
N ALA A 72 11.06 -3.68 -4.04
CA ALA A 72 11.40 -5.05 -3.74
C ALA A 72 11.85 -5.83 -4.99
N PHE A 73 11.12 -5.72 -6.10
CA PHE A 73 11.42 -6.53 -7.29
C PHE A 73 10.91 -5.97 -8.62
N LEU A 74 9.77 -5.26 -8.67
CA LEU A 74 9.11 -4.95 -9.95
C LEU A 74 10.00 -4.15 -10.92
N ASN A 75 10.81 -3.20 -10.43
CA ASN A 75 11.72 -2.42 -11.27
C ASN A 75 12.86 -3.26 -11.88
N ASP A 76 13.13 -4.45 -11.33
CA ASP A 76 14.09 -5.41 -11.85
C ASP A 76 13.42 -6.50 -12.72
N THR A 77 12.10 -6.45 -12.92
CA THR A 77 11.38 -7.40 -13.78
C THR A 77 11.21 -6.91 -15.21
N ALA A 78 10.93 -7.85 -16.13
CA ALA A 78 10.44 -7.55 -17.47
C ALA A 78 8.93 -7.24 -17.51
N SER A 79 8.30 -6.88 -16.39
CA SER A 79 6.87 -6.58 -16.32
C SER A 79 6.51 -5.32 -17.10
N HIS A 80 5.37 -5.36 -17.79
CA HIS A 80 4.79 -4.24 -18.53
C HIS A 80 3.42 -3.80 -17.98
N GLY A 81 3.08 -4.22 -16.76
CA GLY A 81 1.82 -3.92 -16.10
C GLY A 81 1.01 -5.18 -15.76
N ALA A 82 -0.05 -4.97 -14.97
CA ALA A 82 -0.99 -6.02 -14.57
C ALA A 82 -2.36 -5.77 -15.25
N PRO A 83 -3.13 -6.83 -15.55
CA PRO A 83 -4.47 -6.68 -16.13
C PRO A 83 -5.47 -6.07 -15.14
N GLY A 84 -5.19 -6.13 -13.84
CA GLY A 84 -6.01 -5.55 -12.79
C GLY A 84 -5.70 -6.13 -11.42
N ILE A 85 -6.59 -5.85 -10.48
CA ILE A 85 -6.61 -6.44 -9.14
C ILE A 85 -7.91 -7.23 -9.02
N GLU A 86 -7.83 -8.48 -8.61
CA GLU A 86 -9.00 -9.34 -8.42
C GLU A 86 -9.77 -8.96 -7.14
N GLU A 87 -9.06 -8.82 -6.02
CA GLU A 87 -9.65 -8.49 -4.72
C GLU A 87 -8.78 -7.52 -3.93
N VAL A 88 -9.42 -6.58 -3.23
CA VAL A 88 -8.80 -5.75 -2.19
C VAL A 88 -9.71 -5.79 -0.96
N VAL A 89 -9.16 -6.23 0.18
CA VAL A 89 -9.88 -6.29 1.46
C VAL A 89 -9.15 -5.45 2.52
N TRP A 90 -9.82 -4.43 3.04
CA TRP A 90 -9.29 -3.61 4.13
C TRP A 90 -9.67 -4.22 5.49
N LEU A 91 -8.74 -4.98 6.07
CA LEU A 91 -8.98 -5.67 7.34
C LEU A 91 -8.96 -4.74 8.56
N LYS A 92 -8.11 -3.70 8.53
CA LYS A 92 -7.92 -2.75 9.62
C LYS A 92 -7.54 -1.37 9.06
N PRO A 93 -7.93 -0.27 9.72
CA PRO A 93 -7.47 1.06 9.33
C PRO A 93 -5.96 1.21 9.53
N LEU A 94 -5.27 1.76 8.52
CA LEU A 94 -3.85 2.09 8.61
C LEU A 94 -3.65 3.42 9.35
N ARG A 95 -2.92 3.41 10.47
CA ARG A 95 -2.71 4.59 11.33
C ARG A 95 -1.39 5.29 11.06
N PRO A 96 -1.30 6.61 11.31
CA PRO A 96 -0.03 7.29 11.39
C PRO A 96 0.96 6.58 12.33
N GLY A 97 2.21 6.49 11.92
CA GLY A 97 3.28 5.80 12.64
C GLY A 97 3.34 4.28 12.46
N THR A 98 2.34 3.67 11.80
CA THR A 98 2.33 2.22 11.56
C THR A 98 3.54 1.83 10.69
N GLN A 99 4.21 0.74 11.07
CA GLN A 99 5.20 0.09 10.23
C GLN A 99 4.53 -1.06 9.49
N ILE A 100 4.55 -1.01 8.17
CA ILE A 100 3.97 -2.05 7.32
C ILE A 100 5.05 -2.86 6.62
N THR A 101 4.80 -4.14 6.44
CA THR A 101 5.60 -5.05 5.63
C THR A 101 4.74 -5.59 4.50
N MET A 102 5.33 -5.75 3.32
CA MET A 102 4.71 -6.44 2.20
C MET A 102 5.15 -7.91 2.22
N ARG A 103 4.21 -8.82 1.94
CA ARG A 103 4.50 -10.20 1.53
C ARG A 103 3.81 -10.47 0.20
N GLY A 104 4.51 -11.10 -0.73
CA GLY A 104 3.99 -11.56 -2.02
C GLY A 104 4.26 -13.06 -2.19
N GLU A 105 3.41 -13.71 -3.00
CA GLU A 105 3.46 -15.14 -3.32
C GLU A 105 2.98 -15.35 -4.76
N ALA A 106 3.60 -16.30 -5.48
CA ALA A 106 3.26 -16.69 -6.85
C ALA A 106 2.50 -18.03 -6.89
#